data_AF-A0A9D8JJE7-F1
#
_entry.id   AF-A0A9D8JJE7-F1
#
_cell.length_a   1.000
_cell.length_b   1.000
_cell.length_c   1.000
_cell.angle_alpha   90.00
_cell.angle_beta   90.00
_cell.angle_gamma   90.00
#
_symmetry.space_group_name_H-M   'P 1'
#
loop_
_entity.id
_entity.type
_entity.pdbx_description
1 polymer ?
#
loop_
_entity_poly.entity_id
_entity_poly.type
_entity_poly.pdbx_seq_one_letter_code
_entity_poly.pdbx_strand_id
1 'polypeptide(L)' 'MLGIRIKENESFENALRRFKKQVEKTGILSEVRKREHFEKPSIKRKKKALAAQKRAMKRMRKFVDRG' A
#
# COMPACT_ATOMS: atom_id res chain seq x y z
N MET A 1 -11.10 -7.79 -9.82
CA MET A 1 -10.02 -8.79 -9.61
C MET A 1 -8.68 -8.19 -10.01
N LEU A 2 -7.62 -8.46 -9.26
CA LEU A 2 -6.26 -8.10 -9.66
C LEU A 2 -5.80 -9.07 -10.76
N GLY A 3 -5.40 -8.53 -11.89
CA GLY A 3 -4.93 -9.32 -13.03
C GLY A 3 -3.98 -8.51 -13.88
N ILE A 4 -2.95 -9.18 -14.40
CA ILE A 4 -1.92 -8.57 -15.22
C ILE A 4 -1.90 -9.26 -16.56
N ARG A 5 -1.98 -8.48 -17.63
CA ARG A 5 -1.76 -8.99 -18.98
C ARG A 5 -0.26 -9.03 -19.24
N ILE A 6 0.24 -10.23 -19.53
CA ILE A 6 1.63 -10.48 -19.91
C ILE A 6 1.77 -10.07 -21.39
N LYS A 7 2.82 -9.33 -21.73
CA LYS A 7 3.15 -9.00 -23.13
C LYS A 7 4.04 -10.10 -23.71
N GLU A 8 4.00 -10.29 -25.02
CA GLU A 8 4.73 -11.37 -25.73
C GLU A 8 6.26 -11.34 -25.50
N ASN A 9 6.84 -10.17 -25.23
CA ASN A 9 8.28 -10.00 -24.95
C ASN A 9 8.61 -9.79 -23.46
N GLU A 10 7.73 -10.19 -22.54
CA GLU A 10 7.96 -10.01 -21.10
C GLU A 10 8.43 -11.31 -20.42
N SER A 11 9.60 -11.26 -19.77
CA SER A 11 10.06 -12.34 -18.90
C SER A 11 9.10 -12.55 -17.72
N PHE A 12 8.86 -13.82 -17.36
CA PHE A 12 8.01 -14.23 -16.23
C PHE A 12 8.32 -13.47 -14.94
N GLU A 13 9.59 -13.25 -14.64
CA GLU A 13 10.03 -12.55 -13.42
C GLU A 13 9.56 -11.09 -13.38
N ASN A 14 9.56 -10.42 -14.54
CA ASN A 14 9.05 -9.06 -14.66
C ASN A 14 7.53 -9.01 -14.46
N ALA A 15 6.79 -9.95 -15.04
CA ALA A 15 5.35 -10.07 -14.84
C ALA A 15 5.02 -10.30 -13.35
N LEU A 16 5.77 -11.20 -12.68
CA LEU A 16 5.61 -11.47 -11.26
C LEU A 16 5.92 -10.25 -10.39
N ARG A 17 6.96 -9.49 -10.72
CA ARG A 17 7.31 -8.26 -10.01
C ARG A 17 6.20 -7.20 -10.13
N ARG A 18 5.61 -7.03 -11.32
CA ARG A 18 4.45 -6.14 -11.49
C ARG A 18 3.25 -6.64 -10.69
N PHE A 19 3.04 -7.95 -10.63
CA PHE A 19 1.97 -8.56 -9.83
C PHE A 19 2.09 -8.24 -8.36
N LYS A 20 3.26 -8.51 -7.78
CA LYS A 20 3.57 -8.17 -6.38
C LYS A 20 3.35 -6.68 -6.12
N LYS A 21 3.84 -5.80 -7.00
CA LYS A 21 3.64 -4.35 -6.88
C LYS A 21 2.17 -3.93 -6.97
N GLN A 22 1.37 -4.58 -7.81
CA GLN A 22 -0.05 -4.27 -7.93
C GLN A 22 -0.84 -4.74 -6.69
N VAL A 23 -0.52 -5.92 -6.16
CA VAL A 23 -1.07 -6.44 -4.90
C VAL A 23 -0.74 -5.50 -3.73
N GLU A 24 0.51 -5.05 -3.63
CA GLU A 24 0.94 -4.07 -2.63
C GLU A 24 0.22 -2.73 -2.78
N LYS A 25 0.09 -2.22 -4.02
CA LYS A 25 -0.58 -0.94 -4.31
C LYS A 25 -2.06 -0.98 -3.94
N THR A 26 -2.73 -2.08 -4.24
CA THR A 26 -4.15 -2.28 -3.89
C THR A 26 -4.34 -2.42 -2.38
N GLY A 27 -3.30 -2.83 -1.65
CA GLY A 27 -3.32 -2.85 -0.19
C GLY A 27 -4.24 -3.94 0.39
N ILE A 28 -4.59 -4.96 -0.41
CA ILE A 28 -5.52 -6.02 -0.05
C ILE A 28 -5.07 -6.78 1.21
N LEU A 29 -3.76 -7.04 1.34
CA LEU A 29 -3.17 -7.65 2.55
C LEU A 29 -3.37 -6.77 3.80
N SER A 30 -3.30 -5.45 3.63
CA SER A 30 -3.55 -4.51 4.73
C SER A 30 -5.03 -4.40 5.09
N GLU A 31 -5.91 -4.70 4.14
CA GLU A 31 -7.36 -4.70 4.34
C GLU A 31 -7.82 -5.96 5.06
N VAL A 32 -7.29 -7.12 4.66
CA VAL A 32 -7.50 -8.40 5.35
C VAL A 32 -7.11 -8.26 6.82
N ARG A 33 -5.89 -7.79 7.12
CA ARG A 33 -5.42 -7.59 8.50
C ARG A 33 -6.26 -6.61 9.33
N LYS A 34 -6.91 -5.62 8.69
CA LYS A 34 -7.82 -4.68 9.37
C LYS A 34 -9.20 -5.27 9.63
N ARG A 35 -9.57 -6.32 8.90
CA ARG A 35 -10.87 -7.01 8.98
C ARG A 35 -10.80 -8.30 9.80
N GLU A 36 -9.61 -8.83 10.06
CA GLU A 36 -9.40 -10.02 10.89
C GLU A 36 -10.04 -9.90 12.29
N HIS A 37 -10.16 -8.68 12.83
CA HIS A 37 -10.76 -8.44 14.14
C HIS A 37 -11.63 -7.19 14.12
N PHE A 38 -12.70 -7.18 14.93
CA PHE A 38 -13.50 -5.97 15.12
C PHE A 38 -12.68 -4.89 15.84
N GLU A 39 -12.62 -3.70 15.24
CA GLU A 39 -11.99 -2.53 15.83
C GLU A 39 -13.02 -1.44 16.06
N LYS A 40 -13.14 -0.96 17.30
CA LYS A 40 -14.09 0.10 17.66
C LYS A 40 -13.88 1.35 16.78
N PRO A 41 -14.96 2.02 16.32
CA PRO A 41 -14.85 3.17 15.41
C PRO A 41 -13.93 4.29 15.89
N SER A 42 -13.81 4.50 17.20
CA SER A 42 -12.89 5.49 17.79
C SER A 42 -11.41 5.14 17.53
N ILE A 43 -11.04 3.87 17.72
CA ILE A 43 -9.66 3.39 17.52
C ILE A 43 -9.31 3.47 16.03
N LYS A 44 -10.23 3.07 15.15
CA LYS A 44 -10.06 3.19 13.69
C LYS A 44 -9.82 4.64 13.26
N ARG A 45 -10.58 5.60 13.81
CA ARG A 45 -10.39 7.05 13.55
C ARG A 45 -9.03 7.53 14.05
N LYS A 46 -8.62 7.15 15.27
CA LYS A 46 -7.30 7.49 15.84
C LYS A 46 -6.16 6.95 14.99
N LYS A 47 -6.19 5.66 14.62
CA LYS A 47 -5.17 5.04 13.75
C LYS A 47 -5.10 5.71 12.37
N LYS A 48 -6.23 6.09 11.78
CA LYS A 48 -6.27 6.81 10.49
C LYS A 48 -5.58 8.17 10.57
N ALA A 49 -5.85 8.94 11.63
CA ALA A 49 -5.23 10.25 11.84
C ALA A 49 -3.70 10.15 12.01
N LEU A 50 -3.24 9.22 12.86
CA LEU A 50 -1.81 8.96 13.07
C LEU A 50 -1.10 8.53 11.78
N ALA A 51 -1.72 7.64 10.99
CA ALA A 51 -1.18 7.21 9.71
C ALA A 51 -1.08 8.38 8.70
N ALA A 52 -2.04 9.30 8.69
CA ALA A 52 -2.01 10.48 7.84
C ALA A 52 -0.88 11.44 8.25
N GLN A 53 -0.73 11.74 9.55
CA GLN A 53 0.37 12.56 10.06
C GLN A 53 1.74 11.97 9.73
N LYS A 54 1.93 10.66 9.95
CA LYS A 54 3.18 9.97 9.62
C LYS A 54 3.52 10.06 8.12
N ARG A 55 2.51 9.97 7.24
CA ARG A 55 2.69 10.16 5.79
C ARG A 55 3.09 11.59 5.43
N ALA A 56 2.46 12.59 6.06
CA ALA A 56 2.80 13.99 5.85
C ALA A 56 4.25 14.29 6.28
N MET A 57 4.65 13.85 7.47
CA MET A 57 6.03 13.99 7.95
C MET A 57 7.04 13.30 7.02
N LYS A 58 6.75 12.08 6.56
CA LYS A 58 7.64 11.37 5.61
C LYS A 58 7.75 12.12 4.28
N ARG A 59 6.69 12.78 3.81
CA ARG A 59 6.69 13.59 2.59
C ARG A 59 7.54 14.86 2.77
N MET A 60 7.40 15.53 3.92
CA MET A 60 8.19 16.72 4.25
C MET A 60 9.67 16.38 4.38
N ARG A 61 10.02 15.31 5.10
CA ARG A 61 11.41 14.84 5.19
C ARG A 61 12.02 14.59 3.81
N LYS A 62 11.31 13.91 2.92
CA LYS A 62 11.75 13.69 1.53
C LYS A 62 11.87 14.97 0.68
N PHE A 63 11.26 16.07 1.09
CA PHE A 63 11.41 17.36 0.44
C PHE A 63 12.67 18.06 0.95
N VAL A 64 12.86 18.07 2.28
CA VAL A 64 14.05 18.62 2.93
C VAL A 64 15.32 17.87 2.52
N ASP A 65 15.31 16.53 2.54
CA ASP A 65 16.46 15.69 2.17
C ASP A 65 16.83 15.78 0.66
N ARG A 66 16.02 16.47 -0.16
CA ARG A 66 16.25 16.64 -1.61
C ARG A 66 16.69 18.06 -2.01
N GLY A 67 16.64 19.01 -1.08
CA GLY A 67 17.20 20.36 -1.26
C GLY A 67 18.60 20.41 -0.67
#